data_AF-A0A2N5YMX3-F1
#
_entry.id   AF-A0A2N5YMX3-F1
#
_cell.length_a   1.000
_cell.length_b   1.000
_cell.length_c   1.000
_cell.angle_alpha   90.00
_cell.angle_beta   90.00
_cell.angle_gamma   90.00
#
_symmetry.space_group_name_H-M   'P 1'
#
loop_
_entity.id
_entity.type
_entity.pdbx_description
1 polymer ?
#
loop_
_entity_poly.entity_id
_entity_poly.type
_entity_poly.pdbx_seq_one_letter_code
_entity_poly.pdbx_strand_id
1 'polypeptide(L)'
;MDIIEVYKGDPMPVSVHLRMHNFKNHEIQLYKGDKIYLFSDGFPDQFGGEKGKKYKLKAFRRLIASTSNLSMTDQCKAIEKEIDSWT
;
A
#
# COMPACT_ATOMS: atom_id res chain seq x y z
N MET A 1 2.52 -6.41 -16.40
CA MET A 1 3.34 -7.05 -15.35
C MET A 1 3.24 -6.16 -14.13
N ASP A 2 2.64 -6.65 -13.05
CA ASP A 2 2.67 -5.94 -11.77
C ASP A 2 4.03 -6.19 -11.13
N ILE A 3 4.85 -5.15 -11.01
CA ILE A 3 6.28 -5.21 -10.61
C ILE A 3 6.44 -5.00 -9.09
N ILE A 4 5.44 -5.40 -8.29
CA ILE A 4 5.45 -5.19 -6.83
C ILE A 4 5.31 -6.54 -6.14
N GLU A 5 6.34 -6.91 -5.38
CA GLU A 5 6.27 -8.03 -4.44
C GLU A 5 5.47 -7.62 -3.20
N VAL A 6 4.58 -8.50 -2.73
CA VAL A 6 3.67 -8.20 -1.63
C VAL A 6 3.83 -9.23 -0.52
N TYR A 7 4.20 -8.73 0.65
CA TYR A 7 4.23 -9.48 1.89
C TYR A 7 2.97 -9.16 2.70
N LYS A 8 2.13 -10.18 2.95
CA LYS A 8 0.90 -10.03 3.74
C LYS A 8 1.21 -10.32 5.21
N GLY A 9 0.71 -9.47 6.09
CA GLY A 9 0.66 -9.79 7.52
C GLY A 9 -0.35 -10.89 7.82
N ASP A 10 -0.27 -11.44 9.03
CA ASP A 10 -1.21 -12.44 9.51
C ASP A 10 -2.61 -11.83 9.65
N PRO A 11 -3.69 -12.57 9.29
CA PRO A 11 -5.06 -12.07 9.34
C PRO A 11 -5.61 -12.10 10.79
N MET A 12 -4.87 -11.52 11.73
CA MET A 12 -5.25 -11.40 13.15
C MET A 12 -4.79 -10.06 13.71
N PRO A 13 -5.56 -9.46 14.65
CA PRO A 13 -5.15 -8.22 15.29
C PRO A 13 -4.01 -8.47 16.28
N VAL A 14 -3.37 -7.38 16.72
CA VAL A 14 -2.37 -7.44 17.80
C VAL A 14 -3.01 -7.75 19.16
N SER A 15 -4.32 -7.49 19.32
CA SER A 15 -5.08 -7.72 20.55
C SER A 15 -5.58 -9.18 20.68
N VAL A 16 -6.24 -9.48 21.80
CA VAL A 16 -6.79 -10.82 22.08
C VAL A 16 -7.90 -11.15 21.08
N HIS A 17 -7.72 -12.26 20.36
CA HIS A 17 -8.69 -12.83 19.44
C HIS A 17 -9.04 -14.27 19.82
N LEU A 18 -10.22 -14.75 19.40
CA LEU A 18 -10.70 -16.12 19.72
C LEU A 18 -9.74 -17.21 19.20
N ARG A 19 -9.02 -16.91 18.11
CA ARG A 19 -7.98 -17.76 17.53
C ARG A 19 -6.70 -16.94 17.39
N MET A 20 -5.69 -17.28 18.15
CA MET A 20 -4.37 -16.68 18.09
C MET A 20 -3.35 -17.75 17.71
N HIS A 21 -2.42 -17.39 16.83
CA HIS A 21 -1.21 -18.15 16.56
C HIS A 21 -0.01 -17.21 16.70
N ASN A 22 1.21 -17.74 16.64
CA ASN A 22 2.39 -16.89 16.62
C ASN A 22 2.41 -16.06 15.34
N PHE A 23 2.76 -14.77 15.46
CA PHE A 23 3.00 -13.94 14.30
C PHE A 23 4.17 -14.49 13.48
N LYS A 24 4.01 -14.46 12.16
CA LYS A 24 5.06 -14.83 11.22
C LYS A 24 6.05 -13.68 11.04
N ASN A 25 7.32 -13.94 11.30
CA ASN A 25 8.39 -13.05 10.89
C ASN A 25 8.70 -13.24 9.41
N HIS A 26 8.91 -12.11 8.72
CA HIS A 26 9.35 -12.08 7.33
C HIS A 26 10.78 -11.53 7.27
N GLU A 27 11.71 -12.36 6.82
CA GLU A 27 13.09 -11.95 6.51
C GLU A 27 13.20 -11.79 4.99
N ILE A 28 13.60 -10.61 4.54
CA ILE A 28 13.57 -10.23 3.13
C ILE A 28 14.95 -9.71 2.72
N GLN A 29 15.54 -10.31 1.68
CA GLN A 29 16.77 -9.81 1.08
C GLN A 29 16.47 -8.61 0.20
N LEU A 30 17.13 -7.48 0.46
CA LEU A 30 16.98 -6.25 -0.33
C LEU A 30 18.23 -5.98 -1.16
N TYR A 31 18.04 -5.25 -2.25
CA TYR A 31 19.08 -4.75 -3.13
C TYR A 31 19.04 -3.23 -3.20
N LYS A 32 20.18 -2.64 -3.58
CA LYS A 32 20.29 -1.18 -3.73
C LYS A 32 19.31 -0.71 -4.80
N GLY A 33 18.44 0.23 -4.42
CA GLY A 33 17.41 0.79 -5.29
C GLY A 33 16.00 0.27 -4.99
N ASP A 34 15.86 -0.78 -4.18
CA ASP A 34 14.55 -1.24 -3.74
C ASP A 34 13.84 -0.19 -2.88
N LYS A 35 12.52 -0.17 -2.99
CA LYS A 35 11.64 0.71 -2.22
C LYS A 35 10.65 -0.12 -1.43
N ILE A 36 10.53 0.18 -0.14
CA ILE A 36 9.60 -0.49 0.77
C ILE A 36 8.42 0.43 1.04
N TYR A 37 7.23 -0.13 0.93
CA TYR A 37 5.97 0.57 1.19
C TYR A 37 5.21 -0.14 2.30
N LEU A 38 4.83 0.63 3.33
CA LEU A 38 3.93 0.20 4.39
C LEU A 38 2.77 1.19 4.44
N PHE A 39 1.54 0.69 4.46
CA PHE A 39 0.34 1.51 4.41
C PHE A 39 -0.79 0.85 5.18
N SER A 40 -1.74 1.67 5.64
CA SER A 40 -3.00 1.22 6.22
C SER A 40 -4.11 1.14 5.16
N ASP A 41 -5.23 0.54 5.51
CA ASP A 41 -6.43 0.47 4.66
C ASP A 41 -7.02 1.84 4.28
N GLY A 42 -6.71 2.91 5.02
CA GLY A 42 -7.24 4.26 4.79
C GLY A 42 -7.15 4.74 3.34
N PHE A 43 -6.00 4.59 2.66
CA PHE A 43 -5.85 5.01 1.26
C PHE A 43 -6.73 4.19 0.30
N PRO A 44 -6.59 2.84 0.21
CA PRO A 44 -7.41 2.06 -0.70
C PRO A 44 -8.91 2.06 -0.36
N ASP A 45 -9.30 2.31 0.90
CA ASP A 45 -10.70 2.38 1.31
C ASP A 45 -11.32 3.78 1.17
N GLN A 46 -10.54 4.80 0.77
CA GLN A 46 -11.04 6.15 0.52
C GLN A 46 -12.15 6.16 -0.53
N PHE A 47 -13.30 6.74 -0.17
CA PHE A 47 -14.41 6.99 -1.08
C PHE A 47 -14.21 8.33 -1.80
N GLY A 48 -14.52 8.36 -3.10
CA GLY A 48 -14.31 9.55 -3.91
C GLY A 48 -14.68 9.36 -5.38
N GLY A 49 -14.23 10.30 -6.21
CA GLY A 49 -14.55 10.41 -7.63
C GLY A 49 -16.03 10.69 -7.90
N GLU A 50 -16.37 10.92 -9.17
CA GLU A 50 -17.72 11.32 -9.60
C GLU A 50 -18.85 10.36 -9.17
N LYS A 51 -18.50 9.11 -8.87
CA LYS A 51 -19.47 8.05 -8.52
C LYS A 51 -19.36 7.60 -7.05
N GLY A 52 -18.60 8.31 -6.21
CA GLY A 52 -18.45 8.00 -4.79
C GLY A 52 -17.97 6.56 -4.54
N LYS A 53 -16.96 6.10 -5.28
CA LYS A 53 -16.45 4.73 -5.20
C LYS A 53 -15.21 4.68 -4.32
N LYS A 54 -14.94 3.50 -3.74
CA LYS A 54 -13.64 3.20 -3.12
C LYS A 54 -12.52 3.27 -4.17
N TYR A 55 -11.35 3.77 -3.78
CA TYR A 55 -10.14 3.82 -4.61
C TYR A 55 -9.64 2.42 -5.00
N LYS A 56 -9.68 1.50 -4.02
CA LYS A 56 -9.27 0.08 -4.08
C LYS A 56 -7.76 -0.14 -4.17
N LEU A 57 -7.33 -1.26 -3.58
CA LEU A 57 -5.95 -1.71 -3.54
C LEU A 57 -5.29 -1.87 -4.93
N LYS A 58 -6.07 -2.25 -5.95
CA LYS A 58 -5.54 -2.41 -7.32
C LYS A 58 -5.08 -1.08 -7.92
N ALA A 59 -5.84 -0.01 -7.73
CA ALA A 59 -5.45 1.32 -8.22
C ALA A 59 -4.23 1.83 -7.45
N PHE A 60 -4.22 1.63 -6.13
CA PHE A 60 -3.11 2.03 -5.27
C PHE A 60 -1.78 1.36 -5.63
N ARG A 61 -1.80 0.04 -5.90
CA ARG A 61 -0.60 -0.66 -6.40
C ARG A 61 -0.13 -0.13 -7.74
N ARG A 62 -1.06 0.22 -8.64
CA ARG A 62 -0.71 0.81 -9.94
C ARG A 62 -0.06 2.18 -9.76
N LEU A 63 -0.57 3.01 -8.86
CA LEU A 63 0.02 4.31 -8.52
C LEU A 63 1.44 4.17 -7.97
N ILE A 64 1.65 3.25 -7.02
CA ILE A 64 3.00 2.98 -6.50
C ILE A 64 3.94 2.53 -7.62
N ALA A 65 3.49 1.58 -8.47
CA ALA A 65 4.30 1.05 -9.55
C ALA A 65 4.63 2.10 -10.62
N SER A 66 3.70 3.00 -10.97
CA SER A 66 3.93 4.02 -11.98
C SER A 66 4.82 5.17 -11.50
N THR A 67 4.89 5.38 -10.17
CA THR A 67 5.68 6.45 -9.54
C THR A 67 6.98 5.94 -8.92
N SER A 68 7.28 4.64 -9.02
CA SER A 68 8.44 4.00 -8.38
C SER A 68 9.78 4.47 -8.92
N ASN A 69 9.84 5.02 -10.14
CA ASN A 69 11.08 5.57 -10.72
C ASN A 69 11.41 6.98 -10.22
N LEU A 70 10.49 7.65 -9.52
CA LEU A 70 10.70 9.01 -9.01
C LEU A 70 11.59 9.00 -7.75
N SER A 71 12.11 10.17 -7.37
CA SER A 71 12.66 10.34 -6.03
C SER A 71 11.57 10.06 -4.98
N MET A 72 11.93 9.67 -3.75
CA MET A 72 10.93 9.45 -2.70
C MET A 72 10.08 10.70 -2.43
N THR A 73 10.69 11.88 -2.51
CA THR A 73 10.00 13.17 -2.36
C THR A 73 8.98 13.41 -3.47
N ASP A 74 9.36 13.16 -4.73
CA ASP A 74 8.45 13.38 -5.86
C ASP A 74 7.37 12.29 -5.95
N GLN A 75 7.69 11.07 -5.54
CA GLN A 75 6.72 10.00 -5.37
C GLN A 75 5.68 10.35 -4.29
N CYS A 76 6.10 10.93 -3.17
CA CYS A 76 5.18 11.41 -2.12
C CYS A 76 4.19 12.44 -2.69
N LYS A 77 4.69 13.49 -3.36
CA LYS A 77 3.84 14.51 -4.00
C LYS A 77 2.87 13.93 -5.02
N ALA A 78 3.32 12.93 -5.80
CA ALA A 78 2.47 12.29 -6.79
C ALA A 78 1.33 11.48 -6.13
N ILE A 79 1.63 10.80 -5.01
CA ILE A 79 0.63 10.05 -4.23
C ILE A 79 -0.35 10.99 -3.53
N GLU A 80 0.13 12.09 -2.94
CA GLU A 80 -0.69 13.15 -2.33
C GLU A 80 -1.65 13.77 -3.36
N LYS A 81 -1.12 14.14 -4.53
CA LYS A 81 -1.94 14.69 -5.60
C LYS A 81 -3.05 13.73 -6.06
N GLU A 82 -2.76 12.43 -6.12
CA GLU A 82 -3.75 11.42 -6.51
C GLU A 82 -4.89 11.33 -5.48
N ILE A 83 -4.58 11.32 -4.18
CA ILE A 83 -5.63 11.24 -3.14
C ILE A 83 -6.45 12.52 -3.05
N ASP A 84 -5.81 13.69 -3.22
CA ASP A 84 -6.48 15.00 -3.30
C ASP A 84 -7.37 15.10 -4.54
N SER A 85 -6.98 14.47 -5.65
CA SER A 85 -7.80 14.44 -6.87
C SER A 85 -8.95 13.44 -6.78
N TRP A 86 -8.80 12.41 -5.94
CA TRP A 86 -9.84 11.40 -5.74
C TRP A 86 -10.92 11.87 -4.77
N THR A 87 -10.57 12.66 -3.76
CA THR A 87 -11.46 13.08 -2.67
C THR A 87 -12.04 14.47 -2.95
#